data_AF-A0AAD0NCL1-F1
#
_entry.id   AF-A0AAD0NCL1-F1
#
_cell.length_a   1.000
_cell.length_b   1.000
_cell.length_c   1.000
_cell.angle_alpha   90.00
_cell.angle_beta   90.00
_cell.angle_gamma   90.00
#
_symmetry.space_group_name_H-M   'P 1'
#
loop_
_entity.id
_entity.type
_entity.pdbx_description
1 polymer ?
#
loop_
_entity_poly.entity_id
_entity_poly.type
_entity_poly.pdbx_seq_one_letter_code
_entity_poly.pdbx_strand_id
1 'polypeptide(L)'
;MRLKVGDLAKRSGLTVRTLHHYHAIGLLTPSARADNGYRLYDRDDIARLHQIQALRRFGLSLAEIGDYLNQPGTPLVDLVAKQIASLDRQLAQTAQLRERLASLHAQLAAGTEPELADWLTTLELMTVYDKYFSEEELARLPMYQKSQAGDAEWTALVAEVRALHEAGVPAEDERVRALASRWMAQLVRDTNNDPRLLAKLNLMHEHEPSMQSKIGISTALRDYVLRASSETKMRLFEKYLEPDEVRFMRAHYAERAMEWPQLMADVRDAIDAGAQPDSPQGRALAQRWLELFCSYAGHDPATHAKFRHALMNEPALTKDSWTDDTLLGFVREAMAQLAPAR
;
A
#
# COMPACT_ATOMS: atom_id res chain seq x y z
N MET A 1 -7.89 -32.79 -39.61
CA MET A 1 -6.99 -33.84 -39.06
C MET A 1 -6.94 -33.65 -37.57
N ARG A 2 -7.22 -34.70 -36.78
CA ARG A 2 -7.16 -34.65 -35.31
C ARG A 2 -6.02 -35.54 -34.82
N LEU A 3 -5.22 -35.07 -33.88
CA LEU A 3 -4.07 -35.78 -33.30
C LEU A 3 -4.44 -36.36 -31.93
N LYS A 4 -3.97 -37.57 -31.65
CA LYS A 4 -4.00 -38.12 -30.29
C LYS A 4 -2.95 -37.42 -29.43
N VAL A 5 -3.17 -37.38 -28.11
CA VAL A 5 -2.24 -36.75 -27.15
C VAL A 5 -0.78 -37.20 -27.30
N GLY A 6 -0.54 -38.48 -27.60
CA GLY A 6 0.81 -39.02 -27.81
C GLY A 6 1.49 -38.50 -29.08
N ASP A 7 0.73 -38.34 -30.16
CA ASP A 7 1.25 -37.79 -31.42
C ASP A 7 1.49 -36.28 -31.31
N LEU A 8 0.60 -35.58 -30.60
CA LEU A 8 0.76 -34.17 -30.28
C LEU A 8 2.01 -33.93 -29.41
N ALA A 9 2.22 -34.75 -28.39
CA ALA A 9 3.42 -34.71 -27.53
C ALA A 9 4.70 -34.86 -28.37
N LYS A 10 4.78 -35.89 -29.22
CA LYS A 10 5.94 -36.11 -30.11
C LYS A 10 6.21 -34.93 -31.04
N ARG A 11 5.16 -34.38 -31.67
CA ARG A 11 5.31 -33.27 -32.64
C ARG A 11 5.64 -31.93 -31.99
N SER A 12 5.16 -31.69 -30.78
CA SER A 12 5.41 -30.45 -30.04
C SER A 12 6.67 -30.50 -29.17
N GLY A 13 7.32 -31.65 -29.04
CA GLY A 13 8.47 -31.84 -28.16
C GLY A 13 8.11 -31.79 -26.66
N LEU A 14 6.83 -31.95 -26.32
CA LEU A 14 6.34 -31.96 -24.94
C LEU A 14 6.09 -33.38 -24.47
N THR A 15 6.09 -33.56 -23.15
CA THR A 15 5.65 -34.83 -22.56
C THR A 15 4.12 -34.89 -22.52
N VAL A 16 3.56 -36.10 -22.63
CA VAL A 16 2.11 -36.32 -22.42
C VAL A 16 1.66 -35.79 -21.05
N ARG A 17 2.52 -35.89 -20.03
CA ARG A 17 2.28 -35.31 -18.70
C ARG A 17 2.06 -33.80 -18.75
N THR A 18 2.86 -33.07 -19.56
CA THR A 18 2.72 -31.62 -19.72
C THR A 18 1.39 -31.27 -20.38
N LEU A 19 1.00 -31.99 -21.43
CA LEU A 19 -0.30 -31.78 -22.09
C LEU A 19 -1.48 -32.10 -21.16
N HIS A 20 -1.37 -33.13 -20.32
CA HIS A 20 -2.37 -33.42 -19.29
C HIS A 20 -2.43 -32.32 -18.23
N HIS A 21 -1.29 -31.75 -17.83
CA HIS A 21 -1.25 -30.62 -16.92
C HIS A 21 -1.94 -29.39 -17.53
N TYR A 22 -1.64 -29.04 -18.79
CA TYR A 22 -2.30 -27.92 -19.48
C TYR A 22 -3.80 -28.12 -19.59
N HIS A 23 -4.26 -29.35 -19.82
CA HIS A 23 -5.69 -29.67 -19.78
C HIS A 23 -6.28 -29.51 -18.36
N ALA A 24 -5.58 -29.98 -17.33
CA ALA A 24 -6.06 -29.90 -15.95
C ALA A 24 -6.24 -28.46 -15.45
N ILE A 25 -5.36 -27.54 -15.89
CA ILE A 25 -5.45 -26.12 -15.56
C ILE A 25 -6.31 -25.31 -16.56
N GLY A 26 -6.97 -25.98 -17.52
CA GLY A 26 -7.82 -25.34 -18.53
C GLY A 26 -7.07 -24.54 -19.60
N LEU A 27 -5.73 -24.60 -19.64
CA LEU A 27 -4.91 -23.85 -20.58
C LEU A 27 -4.99 -24.40 -22.02
N LEU A 28 -5.05 -25.73 -22.17
CA LEU A 28 -5.25 -26.40 -23.46
C LEU A 28 -6.23 -27.56 -23.30
N THR A 29 -7.46 -27.35 -23.74
CA THR A 29 -8.52 -28.37 -23.77
C THR A 29 -8.61 -29.08 -25.11
N PRO A 30 -8.78 -30.41 -25.15
CA PRO A 30 -8.93 -31.13 -26.41
C PRO A 30 -10.28 -30.80 -27.06
N SER A 31 -10.29 -30.50 -28.36
CA SER A 31 -11.54 -30.26 -29.11
C SER A 31 -12.49 -31.45 -29.18
N ALA A 32 -11.99 -32.69 -29.01
CA ALA A 32 -12.85 -33.87 -29.00
C ALA A 32 -12.30 -35.00 -28.14
N ARG A 33 -13.17 -35.97 -27.85
CA ARG A 33 -12.80 -37.29 -27.37
C ARG A 33 -13.26 -38.34 -28.36
N ALA A 34 -12.42 -39.34 -28.61
CA ALA A 34 -12.80 -40.51 -29.40
C ALA A 34 -13.70 -41.45 -28.57
N ASP A 35 -14.43 -42.35 -29.23
CA ASP A 35 -15.37 -43.29 -28.59
C ASP A 35 -14.70 -44.21 -27.55
N ASN A 36 -13.40 -44.43 -27.70
CA ASN A 36 -12.56 -45.18 -26.76
C ASN A 36 -11.92 -44.30 -25.65
N GLY A 37 -12.40 -43.07 -25.46
CA GLY A 37 -11.98 -42.15 -24.40
C GLY A 37 -10.69 -41.35 -24.66
N TYR A 38 -10.04 -41.53 -25.82
CA TYR A 38 -8.79 -40.81 -26.13
C TYR A 38 -9.05 -39.33 -26.44
N ARG A 39 -8.18 -38.45 -25.93
CA ARG A 39 -8.18 -37.01 -26.24
C ARG A 39 -7.71 -36.76 -27.68
N LEU A 40 -8.48 -35.97 -28.43
CA LEU A 40 -8.22 -35.60 -29.81
C LEU A 40 -8.08 -34.08 -29.91
N TYR A 41 -6.97 -33.65 -30.53
CA TYR A 41 -6.64 -32.25 -30.72
C TYR A 41 -6.70 -31.87 -32.19
N ASP A 42 -7.37 -30.79 -32.55
CA ASP A 42 -7.45 -30.32 -33.94
C ASP A 42 -6.39 -29.27 -34.28
N ARG A 43 -6.57 -28.52 -35.37
CA ARG A 43 -5.61 -27.51 -35.82
C ARG A 43 -5.57 -26.28 -34.91
N ASP A 44 -6.70 -25.90 -34.33
CA ASP A 44 -6.80 -24.72 -33.48
C ASP A 44 -6.14 -25.00 -32.13
N ASP A 45 -6.30 -26.23 -31.62
CA ASP A 45 -5.57 -26.72 -30.46
C ASP A 45 -4.05 -26.69 -30.66
N ILE A 46 -3.59 -27.08 -31.85
CA ILE A 46 -2.16 -27.06 -32.19
C ILE A 46 -1.66 -25.61 -32.28
N ALA A 47 -2.44 -24.70 -32.89
CA ALA A 47 -2.09 -23.29 -32.97
C ALA A 47 -2.00 -22.66 -31.57
N ARG A 48 -2.98 -22.93 -30.70
CA ARG A 48 -2.98 -22.52 -29.29
C ARG A 48 -1.77 -23.08 -28.55
N LEU A 49 -1.42 -24.35 -28.78
CA LEU A 49 -0.24 -24.97 -28.17
C LEU A 49 1.06 -24.26 -28.59
N HIS A 50 1.20 -23.90 -29.86
CA HIS A 50 2.37 -23.14 -30.33
C HIS A 50 2.45 -21.74 -29.71
N GLN A 51 1.32 -21.06 -29.54
CA GLN A 51 1.27 -19.77 -28.82
C GLN A 51 1.71 -19.92 -27.36
N ILE A 52 1.21 -20.94 -26.65
CA ILE A 52 1.63 -21.25 -25.27
C ILE A 52 3.14 -21.46 -25.21
N GLN A 53 3.72 -22.23 -26.15
CA GLN A 53 5.16 -22.49 -26.19
C GLN A 53 5.99 -21.22 -26.46
N ALA A 54 5.53 -20.36 -27.37
CA ALA A 54 6.21 -19.10 -27.67
C ALA A 54 6.21 -18.16 -26.46
N LEU A 55 5.04 -17.97 -25.83
CA LEU A 55 4.89 -17.09 -24.66
C LEU A 55 5.67 -17.61 -23.44
N ARG A 56 5.72 -18.94 -23.24
CA ARG A 56 6.58 -19.55 -22.21
C ARG A 56 8.06 -19.22 -22.41
N ARG A 57 8.54 -19.13 -23.66
CA ARG A 57 9.94 -18.78 -23.96
C ARG A 57 10.24 -17.31 -23.69
N PHE A 58 9.22 -16.45 -23.64
CA PHE A 58 9.37 -15.06 -23.21
C PHE A 58 9.37 -14.89 -21.68
N GLY A 59 9.27 -15.99 -20.92
CA GLY A 59 9.34 -15.96 -19.46
C GLY A 59 7.97 -15.81 -18.77
N LEU A 60 6.88 -15.79 -19.53
CA LEU A 60 5.52 -15.69 -18.99
C LEU A 60 5.11 -16.98 -18.26
N SER A 61 4.38 -16.83 -17.16
CA SER A 61 3.81 -17.94 -16.40
C SER A 61 2.61 -18.57 -17.13
N LEU A 62 2.23 -19.80 -16.77
CA LEU A 62 1.07 -20.47 -17.40
C LEU A 62 -0.25 -19.76 -17.09
N ALA A 63 -0.34 -19.08 -15.95
CA ALA A 63 -1.52 -18.30 -15.57
C ALA A 63 -1.68 -17.08 -16.49
N GLU A 64 -0.63 -16.27 -16.64
CA GLU A 64 -0.63 -15.09 -17.52
C GLU A 64 -0.89 -15.46 -18.98
N ILE A 65 -0.33 -16.58 -19.43
CA ILE A 65 -0.60 -17.12 -20.78
C ILE A 65 -2.07 -17.51 -20.90
N GLY A 66 -2.64 -18.16 -19.88
CA GLY A 66 -4.06 -18.51 -19.85
C GLY A 66 -4.96 -17.29 -19.94
N ASP A 67 -4.69 -16.27 -19.12
CA ASP A 67 -5.46 -15.03 -19.09
C ASP A 67 -5.40 -14.31 -20.44
N TYR A 68 -4.20 -14.18 -21.03
CA TYR A 68 -4.02 -13.58 -22.35
C TYR A 68 -4.78 -14.36 -23.44
N LEU A 69 -4.66 -15.69 -23.46
CA LEU A 69 -5.30 -16.52 -24.49
C LEU A 69 -6.82 -16.66 -24.32
N ASN A 70 -7.37 -16.22 -23.19
CA ASN A 70 -8.80 -16.25 -22.88
C ASN A 70 -9.47 -14.86 -22.98
N GLN A 71 -8.71 -13.78 -23.17
CA GLN A 71 -9.21 -12.42 -23.32
C GLN A 71 -9.17 -11.98 -24.78
N PRO A 72 -10.32 -11.92 -25.49
CA PRO A 72 -10.38 -11.40 -26.84
C PRO A 72 -10.11 -9.88 -26.82
N GLY A 73 -8.96 -9.45 -27.35
CA GLY A 73 -8.65 -8.03 -27.55
C GLY A 73 -7.43 -7.49 -26.83
N THR A 74 -6.82 -8.25 -25.91
CA THR A 74 -5.55 -7.83 -25.28
C THR A 74 -4.41 -7.92 -26.31
N PRO A 75 -3.74 -6.80 -26.66
CA PRO A 75 -2.70 -6.84 -27.66
C PRO A 75 -1.41 -7.42 -27.06
N LEU A 76 -0.74 -8.31 -27.80
CA LEU A 76 0.50 -8.96 -27.37
C LEU A 76 1.59 -7.96 -26.93
N VAL A 77 1.57 -6.75 -27.52
CA VAL A 77 2.50 -5.67 -27.20
C VAL A 77 2.48 -5.28 -25.72
N ASP A 78 1.30 -5.26 -25.09
CA ASP A 78 1.16 -4.87 -23.69
C ASP A 78 1.72 -5.94 -22.75
N LEU A 79 1.49 -7.22 -23.08
CA LEU A 79 2.02 -8.34 -22.32
C LEU A 79 3.54 -8.40 -22.38
N VAL A 80 4.10 -8.19 -23.58
CA VAL A 80 5.56 -8.13 -23.78
C VAL A 80 6.15 -6.90 -23.08
N ALA A 81 5.49 -5.74 -23.13
CA ALA A 81 5.94 -4.54 -22.42
C ALA A 81 5.97 -4.76 -20.89
N LYS A 82 4.95 -5.42 -20.32
CA LYS A 82 4.93 -5.80 -18.89
C LYS A 82 6.09 -6.73 -18.54
N GLN A 83 6.38 -7.71 -19.41
CA GLN A 83 7.49 -8.64 -19.20
C GLN A 83 8.86 -7.95 -19.28
N ILE A 84 9.06 -7.06 -20.25
CA ILE A 84 10.29 -6.25 -20.36
C ILE A 84 10.46 -5.43 -19.08
N ALA A 85 9.42 -4.71 -18.65
CA ALA A 85 9.47 -3.92 -17.43
C ALA A 85 9.79 -4.77 -16.18
N SER A 86 9.28 -6.01 -16.11
CA SER A 86 9.61 -6.96 -15.04
C SER A 86 11.09 -7.36 -15.06
N LEU A 87 11.63 -7.67 -16.24
CA LEU A 87 13.05 -8.00 -16.42
C LEU A 87 13.97 -6.82 -16.11
N ASP A 88 13.61 -5.61 -16.53
CA ASP A 88 14.36 -4.39 -16.23
C ASP A 88 14.42 -4.14 -14.71
N ARG A 89 13.33 -4.42 -13.99
CA ARG A 89 13.33 -4.35 -12.51
C ARG A 89 14.23 -5.40 -11.87
N GLN A 90 14.17 -6.65 -12.33
CA GLN A 90 15.08 -7.70 -11.85
C GLN A 90 16.54 -7.35 -12.11
N LEU A 91 16.84 -6.75 -13.27
CA LEU A 91 18.18 -6.24 -13.59
C LEU A 91 18.60 -5.12 -12.63
N ALA A 92 17.72 -4.15 -12.36
CA ALA A 92 18.01 -3.07 -11.42
C ALA A 92 18.25 -3.59 -9.99
N GLN A 93 17.40 -4.48 -9.48
CA GLN A 93 17.56 -5.11 -8.17
C GLN A 93 18.87 -5.90 -8.08
N THR A 94 19.18 -6.68 -9.12
CA THR A 94 20.43 -7.47 -9.18
C THR A 94 21.66 -6.57 -9.26
N ALA A 95 21.60 -5.49 -10.05
CA ALA A 95 22.67 -4.51 -10.14
C ALA A 95 22.92 -3.81 -8.80
N GLN A 96 21.85 -3.42 -8.11
CA GLN A 96 21.94 -2.82 -6.78
C GLN A 96 22.52 -3.78 -5.75
N LEU A 97 22.07 -5.05 -5.75
CA LEU A 97 22.64 -6.09 -4.89
C LEU A 97 24.14 -6.26 -5.19
N ARG A 98 24.53 -6.29 -6.46
CA ARG A 98 25.94 -6.37 -6.88
C ARG A 98 26.74 -5.17 -6.38
N GLU A 99 26.26 -3.94 -6.53
CA GLU A 99 26.96 -2.74 -6.06
C GLU A 99 27.14 -2.75 -4.54
N ARG A 100 26.11 -3.17 -3.80
CA ARG A 100 26.19 -3.34 -2.34
C ARG A 100 27.20 -4.42 -1.94
N LEU A 101 27.19 -5.58 -2.61
CA LEU A 101 28.18 -6.63 -2.41
C LEU A 101 29.60 -6.16 -2.76
N ALA A 102 29.75 -5.32 -3.78
CA ALA A 102 31.04 -4.73 -4.14
C ALA A 102 31.55 -3.74 -3.09
N SER A 103 30.66 -2.90 -2.54
CA SER A 103 30.97 -2.01 -1.43
C SER A 103 31.36 -2.79 -0.17
N LEU A 104 30.60 -3.83 0.17
CA LEU A 104 30.89 -4.73 1.28
C LEU A 104 32.25 -5.41 1.10
N HIS A 105 32.53 -5.95 -0.09
CA HIS A 105 33.82 -6.53 -0.41
C HIS A 105 34.96 -5.52 -0.23
N ALA A 106 34.77 -4.27 -0.64
CA ALA A 106 35.75 -3.21 -0.44
C ALA A 106 35.98 -2.89 1.05
N GLN A 107 34.93 -2.84 1.87
CA GLN A 107 35.03 -2.59 3.32
C GLN A 107 35.76 -3.74 4.04
N LEU A 108 35.41 -4.99 3.72
CA LEU A 108 36.08 -6.18 4.25
C LEU A 108 37.55 -6.22 3.82
N ALA A 109 37.84 -5.89 2.56
CA ALA A 109 39.21 -5.80 2.07
C ALA A 109 40.03 -4.67 2.74
N ALA A 110 39.36 -3.61 3.22
CA ALA A 110 39.98 -2.51 3.96
C ALA A 110 40.18 -2.82 5.46
N GLY A 111 39.79 -4.01 5.94
CA GLY A 111 39.95 -4.42 7.34
C GLY A 111 38.92 -3.80 8.30
N THR A 112 37.91 -3.11 7.77
CA THR A 112 36.71 -2.75 8.52
C THR A 112 35.82 -3.99 8.63
N GLU A 113 35.62 -4.52 9.84
CA GLU A 113 34.56 -5.51 10.09
C GLU A 113 33.22 -4.75 10.11
N PRO A 114 32.33 -4.91 9.12
CA PRO A 114 30.96 -4.48 9.26
C PRO A 114 30.33 -5.33 10.37
N GLU A 115 29.62 -4.69 11.31
CA GLU A 115 28.93 -5.45 12.35
C GLU A 115 27.96 -6.46 11.69
N LEU A 116 27.93 -7.69 12.19
CA LEU A 116 27.00 -8.73 11.71
C LEU A 116 25.54 -8.26 11.75
N ALA A 117 25.25 -7.31 12.64
CA ALA A 117 24.01 -6.57 12.73
C ALA A 117 23.68 -5.83 11.43
N ASP A 118 24.59 -5.02 10.87
CA ASP A 118 24.40 -4.27 9.62
C ASP A 118 24.17 -5.18 8.40
N TRP A 119 24.78 -6.37 8.42
CA TRP A 119 24.70 -7.39 7.38
C TRP A 119 23.32 -8.07 7.28
N LEU A 120 22.80 -8.62 8.39
CA LEU A 120 21.43 -9.15 8.44
C LEU A 120 20.41 -8.04 8.23
N THR A 121 20.77 -6.83 8.64
CA THR A 121 19.85 -5.72 8.72
C THR A 121 19.48 -5.14 7.37
N THR A 122 20.45 -5.05 6.47
CA THR A 122 20.25 -4.57 5.10
C THR A 122 19.45 -5.57 4.27
N LEU A 123 19.66 -6.88 4.48
CA LEU A 123 18.89 -7.93 3.82
C LEU A 123 17.45 -8.00 4.35
N GLU A 124 17.25 -7.88 5.67
CA GLU A 124 15.93 -7.83 6.28
C GLU A 124 15.11 -6.63 5.82
N LEU A 125 15.70 -5.43 5.77
CA LEU A 125 15.01 -4.20 5.33
C LEU A 125 14.39 -4.36 3.94
N MET A 126 15.12 -4.97 3.00
CA MET A 126 14.60 -5.24 1.65
C MET A 126 13.44 -6.22 1.68
N THR A 127 13.59 -7.34 2.40
CA THR A 127 12.51 -8.34 2.49
C THR A 127 11.29 -7.84 3.26
N VAL A 128 11.44 -6.92 4.21
CA VAL A 128 10.34 -6.39 5.01
C VAL A 128 9.42 -5.52 4.16
N TYR A 129 9.95 -4.59 3.36
CA TYR A 129 9.11 -3.81 2.44
C TYR A 129 8.35 -4.72 1.47
N ASP A 130 9.00 -5.75 0.93
CA ASP A 130 8.37 -6.73 0.02
C ASP A 130 7.24 -7.55 0.68
N LYS A 131 7.20 -7.67 2.02
CA LYS A 131 6.08 -8.31 2.73
C LYS A 131 4.80 -7.46 2.76
N TYR A 132 4.93 -6.13 2.74
CA TYR A 132 3.81 -5.20 2.95
C TYR A 132 3.42 -4.44 1.68
N PHE A 133 4.37 -4.20 0.78
CA PHE A 133 4.20 -3.40 -0.42
C PHE A 133 4.48 -4.24 -1.66
N SER A 134 3.62 -4.09 -2.67
CA SER A 134 3.93 -4.57 -4.01
C SER A 134 4.96 -3.67 -4.69
N GLU A 135 5.59 -4.19 -5.75
CA GLU A 135 6.56 -3.40 -6.54
C GLU A 135 5.97 -2.09 -7.08
N GLU A 136 4.70 -2.11 -7.50
CA GLU A 136 4.00 -0.93 -8.01
C GLU A 136 3.79 0.12 -6.92
N GLU A 137 3.53 -0.31 -5.69
CA GLU A 137 3.36 0.57 -4.54
C GLU A 137 4.70 1.16 -4.09
N LEU A 138 5.77 0.35 -4.07
CA LEU A 138 7.13 0.84 -3.79
C LEU A 138 7.60 1.86 -4.82
N ALA A 139 7.25 1.67 -6.10
CA ALA A 139 7.53 2.63 -7.16
C ALA A 139 6.80 3.98 -6.96
N ARG A 140 5.65 3.97 -6.28
CA ARG A 140 4.86 5.17 -5.93
C ARG A 140 5.13 5.71 -4.54
N LEU A 141 6.11 5.17 -3.81
CA LEU A 141 6.43 5.56 -2.44
C LEU A 141 7.74 6.38 -2.41
N PRO A 142 7.67 7.72 -2.49
CA PRO A 142 8.86 8.57 -2.41
C PRO A 142 9.73 8.29 -1.19
N MET A 143 9.14 7.94 -0.04
CA MET A 143 9.87 7.54 1.16
C MET A 143 10.88 6.42 0.89
N TYR A 144 10.48 5.40 0.13
CA TYR A 144 11.32 4.25 -0.19
C TYR A 144 12.42 4.60 -1.21
N GLN A 145 12.17 5.54 -2.11
CA GLN A 145 13.19 6.01 -3.04
C GLN A 145 14.24 6.87 -2.33
N LYS A 146 13.79 7.79 -1.47
CA LYS A 146 14.67 8.68 -0.69
C LYS A 146 15.48 7.92 0.35
N SER A 147 14.91 6.90 1.00
CA SER A 147 15.66 6.07 1.94
C SER A 147 16.85 5.36 1.31
N GLN A 148 16.75 5.01 0.02
CA GLN A 148 17.86 4.43 -0.73
C GLN A 148 18.94 5.46 -1.10
N ALA A 149 18.57 6.73 -1.28
CA ALA A 149 19.49 7.81 -1.61
C ALA A 149 20.09 8.53 -0.38
N GLY A 150 19.52 8.30 0.81
CA GLY A 150 19.84 9.02 2.03
C GLY A 150 19.04 10.31 2.16
N ASP A 151 18.01 10.31 3.01
CA ASP A 151 17.20 11.49 3.30
C ASP A 151 17.75 12.25 4.51
N ALA A 152 18.65 13.20 4.23
CA ALA A 152 19.28 14.01 5.27
C ALA A 152 18.27 14.90 6.01
N GLU A 153 17.24 15.40 5.33
CA GLU A 153 16.20 16.24 5.95
C GLU A 153 15.35 15.42 6.92
N TRP A 154 14.93 14.22 6.51
CA TRP A 154 14.21 13.30 7.38
C TRP A 154 15.04 12.88 8.59
N THR A 155 16.31 12.54 8.37
CA THR A 155 17.22 12.14 9.44
C THR A 155 17.40 13.25 10.47
N ALA A 156 17.57 14.50 10.03
CA ALA A 156 17.66 15.67 10.90
C ALA A 156 16.36 15.89 11.69
N LEU A 157 15.21 15.80 11.03
CA LEU A 157 13.91 15.95 11.69
C LEU A 157 13.68 14.90 12.78
N VAL A 158 13.98 13.63 12.50
CA VAL A 158 13.88 12.54 13.48
C VAL A 158 14.81 12.79 14.67
N ALA A 159 16.04 13.26 14.42
CA ALA A 159 16.99 13.58 15.47
C ALA A 159 16.52 14.77 16.35
N GLU A 160 15.97 15.83 15.75
CA GLU A 160 15.42 16.98 16.49
C GLU A 160 14.26 16.56 17.41
N VAL A 161 13.32 15.76 16.91
CA VAL A 161 12.19 15.27 17.71
C VAL A 161 12.69 14.34 18.82
N ARG A 162 13.63 13.44 18.51
CA ARG A 162 14.21 12.53 19.50
C ARG A 162 14.89 13.29 20.64
N ALA A 163 15.66 14.34 20.33
CA ALA A 163 16.31 15.15 21.35
C ALA A 163 15.30 15.81 22.30
N LEU A 164 14.16 16.32 21.80
CA LEU A 164 13.11 16.87 22.65
C LEU A 164 12.40 15.79 23.48
N HIS A 165 12.18 14.61 22.90
CA HIS A 165 11.58 13.48 23.59
C HIS A 165 12.47 12.97 24.74
N GLU A 166 13.76 12.78 24.49
CA GLU A 166 14.76 12.36 25.49
C GLU A 166 14.96 13.41 26.59
N ALA A 167 14.85 14.70 26.24
CA ALA A 167 14.86 15.80 27.21
C ALA A 167 13.56 15.90 28.04
N GLY A 168 12.56 15.05 27.78
CA GLY A 168 11.29 15.02 28.52
C GLY A 168 10.39 16.24 28.25
N VAL A 169 10.56 16.91 27.11
CA VAL A 169 9.72 18.06 26.74
C VAL A 169 8.29 17.57 26.48
N PRO A 170 7.24 18.21 27.03
CA PRO A 170 5.86 17.80 26.79
C PRO A 170 5.45 17.90 25.31
N ALA A 171 4.57 17.02 24.85
CA ALA A 171 4.11 17.00 23.45
C ALA A 171 3.32 18.27 23.05
N GLU A 172 2.78 18.97 24.05
CA GLU A 172 2.01 20.19 23.89
C GLU A 172 2.89 21.44 23.67
N ASP A 173 4.20 21.33 23.91
CA ASP A 173 5.18 22.39 23.69
C ASP A 173 5.17 22.84 22.21
N GLU A 174 5.23 24.15 22.00
CA GLU A 174 5.18 24.75 20.67
C GLU A 174 6.26 24.22 19.72
N ARG A 175 7.47 23.97 20.24
CA ARG A 175 8.59 23.43 19.45
C ARG A 175 8.26 22.04 18.95
N VAL A 176 7.71 21.20 19.83
CA VAL A 176 7.34 19.82 19.49
C VAL A 176 6.19 19.82 18.48
N ARG A 177 5.17 20.67 18.68
CA ARG A 177 4.07 20.82 17.73
C ARG A 177 4.55 21.28 16.35
N ALA A 178 5.48 22.22 16.27
CA ALA A 178 6.06 22.67 15.01
C ALA A 178 6.81 21.54 14.27
N LEU A 179 7.60 20.75 15.00
CA LEU A 179 8.27 19.58 14.42
C LEU A 179 7.27 18.50 14.00
N ALA A 180 6.23 18.26 14.80
CA ALA A 180 5.17 17.31 14.46
C ALA A 180 4.41 17.73 13.20
N SER A 181 4.10 19.02 13.02
CA SER A 181 3.51 19.51 11.77
C SER A 181 4.43 19.30 10.57
N ARG A 182 5.75 19.55 10.71
CA ARG A 182 6.73 19.26 9.65
C ARG A 182 6.79 17.76 9.32
N TRP A 183 6.76 16.91 10.36
CA TRP A 183 6.78 15.46 10.24
C TRP A 183 5.55 14.95 9.49
N MET A 184 4.35 15.40 9.87
CA MET A 184 3.11 15.01 9.19
C MET A 184 3.09 15.47 7.73
N ALA A 185 3.49 16.72 7.46
CA ALA A 185 3.58 17.23 6.10
C ALA A 185 4.60 16.45 5.24
N GLN A 186 5.72 16.03 5.82
CA GLN A 186 6.70 15.18 5.13
C GLN A 186 6.13 13.79 4.88
N LEU A 187 5.49 13.15 5.87
CA LEU A 187 4.86 11.84 5.68
C LEU A 187 3.81 11.89 4.56
N VAL A 188 2.98 12.91 4.52
CA VAL A 188 1.98 13.09 3.45
C VAL A 188 2.64 13.16 2.09
N ARG A 189 3.70 13.98 1.94
CA ARG A 189 4.45 14.06 0.67
C ARG A 189 5.10 12.73 0.31
N ASP A 190 5.70 12.07 1.30
CA ASP A 190 6.53 10.89 1.08
C ASP A 190 5.73 9.61 0.88
N THR A 191 4.43 9.63 1.20
CA THR A 191 3.44 8.62 0.81
C THR A 191 2.58 9.07 -0.36
N ASN A 192 2.98 10.10 -1.11
CA ASN A 192 2.24 10.63 -2.25
C ASN A 192 0.76 10.99 -1.95
N ASN A 193 0.49 11.43 -0.72
CA ASN A 193 -0.85 11.70 -0.19
C ASN A 193 -1.82 10.50 -0.28
N ASP A 194 -1.32 9.27 -0.41
CA ASP A 194 -2.12 8.06 -0.47
C ASP A 194 -2.28 7.43 0.93
N PRO A 195 -3.51 7.40 1.50
CA PRO A 195 -3.75 6.82 2.82
C PRO A 195 -3.46 5.31 2.89
N ARG A 196 -3.49 4.59 1.76
CA ARG A 196 -3.19 3.14 1.70
C ARG A 196 -1.72 2.88 2.01
N LEU A 197 -0.84 3.72 1.47
CA LEU A 197 0.60 3.65 1.73
C LEU A 197 0.89 3.97 3.21
N LEU A 198 0.22 4.98 3.77
CA LEU A 198 0.33 5.28 5.21
C LEU A 198 -0.13 4.11 6.09
N ALA A 199 -1.30 3.52 5.79
CA ALA A 199 -1.84 2.41 6.58
C ALA A 199 -0.85 1.21 6.60
N LYS A 200 -0.26 0.89 5.43
CA LYS A 200 0.77 -0.15 5.33
C LYS A 200 2.06 0.19 6.07
N LEU A 201 2.51 1.45 6.03
CA LEU A 201 3.68 1.90 6.79
C LEU A 201 3.46 1.76 8.30
N ASN A 202 2.26 2.13 8.79
CA ASN A 202 1.91 1.97 10.20
C ASN A 202 1.90 0.49 10.59
N LEU A 203 1.30 -0.37 9.76
CA LEU A 203 1.26 -1.81 10.01
C LEU A 203 2.66 -2.42 10.04
N MET A 204 3.52 -2.06 9.09
CA MET A 204 4.92 -2.49 9.04
C MET A 204 5.68 -2.03 10.28
N HIS A 205 5.52 -0.77 10.68
CA HIS A 205 6.19 -0.23 11.87
C HIS A 205 5.80 -0.96 13.16
N GLU A 206 4.52 -1.34 13.29
CA GLU A 206 4.01 -2.05 14.47
C GLU A 206 4.48 -3.50 14.55
N HIS A 207 4.61 -4.18 13.41
CA HIS A 207 4.88 -5.62 13.36
C HIS A 207 6.35 -5.97 13.11
N GLU A 208 7.21 -4.98 12.83
CA GLU A 208 8.62 -5.20 12.53
C GLU A 208 9.51 -4.39 13.51
N PRO A 209 9.76 -4.90 14.74
CA PRO A 209 10.60 -4.22 15.73
C PRO A 209 12.03 -3.94 15.24
N SER A 210 12.53 -4.79 14.34
CA SER A 210 13.82 -4.58 13.67
C SER A 210 13.82 -3.33 12.78
N MET A 211 12.67 -2.93 12.23
CA MET A 211 12.55 -1.66 11.50
C MET A 211 12.66 -0.46 12.44
N GLN A 212 12.01 -0.52 13.60
CA GLN A 212 11.97 0.58 14.57
C GLN A 212 13.37 0.99 15.04
N SER A 213 14.23 -0.01 15.34
CA SER A 213 15.61 0.24 15.75
C SER A 213 16.44 0.89 14.64
N LYS A 214 16.22 0.50 13.38
CA LYS A 214 16.99 0.97 12.20
C LYS A 214 16.62 2.37 11.75
N ILE A 215 15.32 2.63 11.59
CA ILE A 215 14.83 3.95 11.22
C ILE A 215 14.96 4.94 12.39
N GLY A 216 15.21 4.42 13.60
CA GLY A 216 15.36 5.21 14.81
C GLY A 216 14.06 5.90 15.24
N ILE A 217 12.93 5.32 14.84
CA ILE A 217 11.60 5.76 15.23
C ILE A 217 11.05 4.60 16.06
N SER A 218 10.99 4.78 17.37
CA SER A 218 10.31 3.84 18.26
C SER A 218 8.81 4.13 18.27
N THR A 219 8.00 3.16 18.73
CA THR A 219 6.58 3.40 18.99
C THR A 219 6.35 4.59 19.92
N ALA A 220 7.18 4.75 20.96
CA ALA A 220 7.11 5.88 21.87
C ALA A 220 7.36 7.23 21.18
N LEU A 221 8.37 7.30 20.29
CA LEU A 221 8.66 8.53 19.54
C LEU A 221 7.53 8.85 18.54
N ARG A 222 6.99 7.83 17.87
CA ARG A 222 5.83 7.96 16.98
C ARG A 222 4.62 8.50 17.73
N ASP A 223 4.27 7.89 18.85
CA ASP A 223 3.10 8.28 19.65
C ASP A 223 3.26 9.70 20.22
N TYR A 224 4.49 10.10 20.56
CA TYR A 224 4.84 11.46 20.96
C TYR A 224 4.57 12.49 19.84
N VAL A 225 4.99 12.19 18.61
CA VAL A 225 4.70 13.02 17.42
C VAL A 225 3.20 13.08 17.15
N LEU A 226 2.50 11.94 17.21
CA LEU A 226 1.05 11.87 16.98
C LEU A 226 0.29 12.70 18.01
N ARG A 227 0.69 12.67 19.28
CA ARG A 227 0.09 13.49 20.34
C ARG A 227 0.30 14.98 20.08
N ALA A 228 1.51 15.39 19.72
CA ALA A 228 1.82 16.79 19.40
C ALA A 228 1.05 17.29 18.17
N SER A 229 0.92 16.44 17.13
CA SER A 229 0.14 16.79 15.94
C SER A 229 -1.36 16.92 16.25
N SER A 230 -1.90 16.02 17.10
CA SER A 230 -3.28 16.06 17.58
C SER A 230 -3.57 17.31 18.41
N GLU A 231 -2.65 17.72 19.28
CA GLU A 231 -2.78 18.95 20.07
C GLU A 231 -2.97 20.20 19.18
N THR A 232 -2.27 20.24 18.04
CA THR A 232 -2.42 21.34 17.08
C THR A 232 -3.84 21.38 16.51
N LYS A 233 -4.44 20.23 16.18
CA LYS A 233 -5.81 20.16 15.69
C LYS A 233 -6.84 20.46 16.77
N MET A 234 -6.67 19.92 17.97
CA MET A 234 -7.58 20.15 19.09
C MET A 234 -7.68 21.65 19.42
N ARG A 235 -6.55 22.38 19.46
CA ARG A 235 -6.55 23.84 19.68
C ARG A 235 -7.31 24.64 18.64
N LEU A 236 -7.39 24.15 17.40
CA LEU A 236 -8.20 24.79 16.36
C LEU A 236 -9.69 24.53 16.61
N PHE A 237 -10.06 23.29 16.97
CA PHE A 237 -11.45 22.97 17.33
C PHE A 237 -11.93 23.72 18.58
N GLU A 238 -11.07 23.91 19.58
CA GLU A 238 -11.40 24.63 20.81
C GLU A 238 -11.96 26.03 20.58
N LYS A 239 -11.58 26.71 19.50
CA LYS A 239 -12.11 28.03 19.15
C LYS A 239 -13.62 28.03 18.85
N TYR A 240 -14.19 26.85 18.58
CA TYR A 240 -15.57 26.65 18.13
C TYR A 240 -16.43 25.86 19.12
N LEU A 241 -15.81 25.27 20.15
CA LEU A 241 -16.46 24.34 21.07
C LEU A 241 -16.66 24.97 22.44
N GLU A 242 -17.71 24.52 23.14
CA GLU A 242 -17.98 24.90 24.52
C GLU A 242 -17.06 24.14 25.48
N PRO A 243 -16.86 24.64 26.73
CA PRO A 243 -15.91 24.03 27.67
C PRO A 243 -16.11 22.52 27.93
N ASP A 244 -17.35 22.04 27.98
CA ASP A 244 -17.64 20.62 28.20
C ASP A 244 -17.44 19.79 26.93
N GLU A 245 -17.71 20.35 25.74
CA GLU A 245 -17.41 19.73 24.45
C GLU A 245 -15.89 19.60 24.25
N VAL A 246 -15.13 20.63 24.61
CA VAL A 246 -13.65 20.61 24.60
C VAL A 246 -13.12 19.52 25.52
N ARG A 247 -13.66 19.43 26.75
CA ARG A 247 -13.23 18.42 27.73
C ARG A 247 -13.47 17.00 27.21
N PHE A 248 -14.63 16.76 26.61
CA PHE A 248 -14.97 15.48 25.99
C PHE A 248 -14.02 15.18 24.83
N MET A 249 -13.86 16.11 23.89
CA MET A 249 -12.95 15.95 22.75
C MET A 249 -11.54 15.61 23.20
N ARG A 250 -10.97 16.38 24.13
CA ARG A 250 -9.59 16.16 24.62
C ARG A 250 -9.40 14.80 25.28
N ALA A 251 -10.41 14.28 25.97
CA ALA A 251 -10.34 12.97 26.60
C ALA A 251 -10.31 11.83 25.57
N HIS A 252 -11.00 11.99 24.44
CA HIS A 252 -11.27 10.89 23.51
C HIS A 252 -10.57 11.00 22.13
N TYR A 253 -10.00 12.16 21.78
CA TYR A 253 -9.45 12.42 20.43
C TYR A 253 -8.37 11.40 20.00
N ALA A 254 -7.51 10.99 20.94
CA ALA A 254 -6.40 10.09 20.64
C ALA A 254 -6.77 8.60 20.67
N GLU A 255 -7.89 8.22 21.31
CA GLU A 255 -8.22 6.81 21.61
C GLU A 255 -8.34 5.95 20.35
N ARG A 256 -8.92 6.51 19.28
CA ARG A 256 -9.16 5.83 18.00
C ARG A 256 -8.45 6.50 16.82
N ALA A 257 -7.41 7.31 17.09
CA ALA A 257 -6.72 8.08 16.06
C ALA A 257 -6.07 7.19 14.98
N MET A 258 -5.56 6.01 15.36
CA MET A 258 -4.88 5.08 14.45
C MET A 258 -5.82 4.32 13.51
N GLU A 259 -7.13 4.38 13.72
CA GLU A 259 -8.11 3.74 12.83
C GLU A 259 -8.41 4.58 11.58
N TRP A 260 -8.12 5.89 11.61
CA TRP A 260 -8.39 6.81 10.50
C TRP A 260 -7.63 6.47 9.21
N PRO A 261 -6.31 6.19 9.23
CA PRO A 261 -5.58 5.82 8.01
C PRO A 261 -6.19 4.63 7.26
N GLN A 262 -6.56 3.57 7.99
CA GLN A 262 -7.17 2.39 7.38
C GLN A 262 -8.56 2.69 6.82
N LEU A 263 -9.38 3.47 7.53
CA LEU A 263 -10.68 3.88 6.99
C LEU A 263 -10.54 4.71 5.71
N MET A 264 -9.60 5.66 5.67
CA MET A 264 -9.34 6.47 4.47
C MET A 264 -8.83 5.63 3.30
N ALA A 265 -7.99 4.62 3.59
CA ALA A 265 -7.55 3.63 2.61
C ALA A 265 -8.73 2.84 2.02
N ASP A 266 -9.62 2.31 2.88
CA ASP A 266 -10.81 1.57 2.46
C ASP A 266 -11.76 2.43 1.61
N VAL A 267 -11.90 3.72 1.93
CA VAL A 267 -12.68 4.67 1.12
C VAL A 267 -12.04 4.87 -0.24
N ARG A 268 -10.70 5.02 -0.31
CA ARG A 268 -10.01 5.17 -1.59
C ARG A 268 -10.17 3.95 -2.47
N ASP A 269 -10.03 2.76 -1.91
CA ASP A 269 -10.21 1.50 -2.65
C ASP A 269 -11.65 1.36 -3.16
N ALA A 270 -12.65 1.80 -2.40
CA ALA A 270 -14.03 1.81 -2.86
C ALA A 270 -14.24 2.78 -4.04
N ILE A 271 -13.64 3.98 -3.99
CA ILE A 271 -13.69 4.96 -5.08
C ILE A 271 -13.03 4.40 -6.35
N ASP A 272 -11.82 3.84 -6.22
CA ASP A 272 -11.06 3.28 -7.34
C ASP A 272 -11.76 2.05 -7.96
N ALA A 273 -12.51 1.28 -7.14
CA ALA A 273 -13.37 0.20 -7.60
C ALA A 273 -14.69 0.67 -8.23
N GLY A 274 -14.97 1.97 -8.27
CA GLY A 274 -16.18 2.56 -8.85
C GLY A 274 -17.43 2.41 -7.99
N ALA A 275 -17.28 2.16 -6.68
CA ALA A 275 -18.42 2.07 -5.77
C ALA A 275 -19.20 3.38 -5.74
N GLN A 276 -20.53 3.29 -5.72
CA GLN A 276 -21.39 4.47 -5.57
C GLN A 276 -21.57 4.81 -4.07
N PRO A 277 -21.66 6.10 -3.69
CA PRO A 277 -21.83 6.50 -2.29
C PRO A 277 -23.08 5.92 -1.61
N ASP A 278 -24.16 5.68 -2.36
CA ASP A 278 -25.42 5.10 -1.89
C ASP A 278 -25.43 3.56 -1.84
N SER A 279 -24.38 2.93 -2.37
CA SER A 279 -24.20 1.48 -2.31
C SER A 279 -24.11 0.98 -0.86
N PRO A 280 -24.36 -0.31 -0.60
CA PRO A 280 -24.15 -0.90 0.73
C PRO A 280 -22.73 -0.69 1.26
N GLN A 281 -21.71 -0.74 0.39
CA GLN A 281 -20.32 -0.48 0.74
C GLN A 281 -20.10 0.99 1.12
N GLY A 282 -20.63 1.94 0.33
CA GLY A 282 -20.55 3.37 0.63
C GLY A 282 -21.19 3.72 1.97
N ARG A 283 -22.39 3.18 2.25
CA ARG A 283 -23.09 3.35 3.53
C ARG A 283 -22.31 2.76 4.72
N ALA A 284 -21.72 1.59 4.56
CA ALA A 284 -20.89 0.98 5.62
C ALA A 284 -19.65 1.82 5.94
N LEU A 285 -18.98 2.36 4.92
CA LEU A 285 -17.84 3.26 5.10
C LEU A 285 -18.24 4.57 5.79
N ALA A 286 -19.35 5.17 5.38
CA ALA A 286 -19.90 6.37 6.03
C ALA A 286 -20.29 6.12 7.49
N GLN A 287 -20.81 4.93 7.80
CA GLN A 287 -21.13 4.57 9.18
C GLN A 287 -19.88 4.45 10.05
N ARG A 288 -18.83 3.77 9.57
CA ARG A 288 -17.52 3.71 10.25
C ARG A 288 -16.92 5.11 10.44
N TRP A 289 -17.04 5.98 9.44
CA TRP A 289 -16.59 7.38 9.53
C TRP A 289 -17.33 8.13 10.63
N LEU A 290 -18.66 8.00 10.68
CA LEU A 290 -19.48 8.61 11.71
C LEU A 290 -19.13 8.07 13.10
N GLU A 291 -18.90 6.76 13.24
CA GLU A 291 -18.48 6.14 14.49
C GLU A 291 -17.13 6.66 15.00
N LEU A 292 -16.13 6.79 14.12
CA LEU A 292 -14.84 7.39 14.48
C LEU A 292 -14.99 8.87 14.83
N PHE A 293 -15.79 9.62 14.09
CA PHE A 293 -16.06 11.02 14.39
C PHE A 293 -16.77 11.19 15.74
N CYS A 294 -17.84 10.42 16.00
CA CYS A 294 -18.59 10.45 17.25
C CYS A 294 -17.74 10.03 18.46
N SER A 295 -16.69 9.23 18.25
CA SER A 295 -15.80 8.82 19.35
C SER A 295 -15.18 10.01 20.09
N TYR A 296 -14.86 11.11 19.39
CA TYR A 296 -14.31 12.32 20.01
C TYR A 296 -15.25 13.53 19.95
N ALA A 297 -16.28 13.52 19.09
CA ALA A 297 -17.24 14.62 18.96
C ALA A 297 -18.54 14.40 19.76
N GLY A 298 -18.74 13.20 20.33
CA GLY A 298 -19.99 12.82 20.97
C GLY A 298 -21.10 12.57 19.95
N HIS A 299 -22.36 12.56 20.40
CA HIS A 299 -23.53 12.27 19.55
C HIS A 299 -24.49 13.46 19.40
N ASP A 300 -24.15 14.62 19.96
CA ASP A 300 -24.99 15.82 19.88
C ASP A 300 -24.89 16.47 18.48
N PRO A 301 -25.99 16.58 17.72
CA PRO A 301 -26.01 17.24 16.42
C PRO A 301 -25.53 18.70 16.45
N ALA A 302 -25.72 19.41 17.57
CA ALA A 302 -25.24 20.79 17.72
C ALA A 302 -23.70 20.84 17.80
N THR A 303 -23.10 19.96 18.59
CA THR A 303 -21.63 19.77 18.64
C THR A 303 -21.08 19.39 17.27
N HIS A 304 -21.74 18.47 16.57
CA HIS A 304 -21.33 18.07 15.21
C HIS A 304 -21.34 19.26 14.23
N ALA A 305 -22.32 20.16 14.36
CA ALA A 305 -22.38 21.36 13.52
C ALA A 305 -21.20 22.30 13.77
N LYS A 306 -20.74 22.43 15.01
CA LYS A 306 -19.54 23.22 15.37
C LYS A 306 -18.26 22.62 14.78
N PHE A 307 -18.08 21.31 14.86
CA PHE A 307 -16.96 20.60 14.21
C PHE A 307 -16.97 20.81 12.68
N ARG A 308 -18.13 20.69 12.03
CA ARG A 308 -18.27 20.99 10.60
C ARG A 308 -17.92 22.44 10.29
N HIS A 309 -18.38 23.38 11.11
CA HIS A 309 -18.06 24.79 10.94
C HIS A 309 -16.56 25.07 11.09
N ALA A 310 -15.89 24.44 12.05
CA ALA A 310 -14.43 24.51 12.20
C ALA A 310 -13.72 23.98 10.94
N LEU A 311 -14.09 22.80 10.45
CA LEU A 311 -13.51 22.20 9.23
C LEU A 311 -13.67 23.08 7.98
N MET A 312 -14.75 23.86 7.88
CA MET A 312 -14.98 24.78 6.77
C MET A 312 -14.17 26.07 6.86
N ASN A 313 -13.80 26.51 8.07
CA ASN A 313 -13.16 27.81 8.29
C ASN A 313 -11.67 27.71 8.67
N GLU A 314 -11.18 26.53 9.02
CA GLU A 314 -9.79 26.28 9.39
C GLU A 314 -9.15 25.28 8.41
N PRO A 315 -8.59 25.73 7.26
CA PRO A 315 -7.92 24.87 6.29
C PRO A 315 -6.80 24.00 6.89
N ALA A 316 -6.21 24.45 8.00
CA ALA A 316 -5.18 23.72 8.73
C ALA A 316 -5.67 22.39 9.35
N LEU A 317 -6.98 22.18 9.51
CA LEU A 317 -7.54 20.93 10.05
C LEU A 317 -7.50 19.77 9.05
N THR A 318 -7.66 20.09 7.76
CA THR A 318 -7.65 19.14 6.63
C THR A 318 -6.33 19.17 5.86
N LYS A 319 -5.48 20.16 6.13
CA LYS A 319 -4.11 20.18 5.61
C LYS A 319 -3.34 18.97 6.13
N ASP A 320 -2.60 18.33 5.24
CA ASP A 320 -1.70 17.21 5.56
C ASP A 320 -2.41 16.04 6.28
N SER A 321 -3.65 15.71 5.89
CA SER A 321 -4.43 14.60 6.48
C SER A 321 -4.78 13.45 5.54
N TRP A 322 -4.06 13.27 4.41
CA TRP A 322 -4.35 12.21 3.41
C TRP A 322 -5.76 12.23 2.83
N THR A 323 -6.47 13.34 3.01
CA THR A 323 -7.80 13.60 2.48
C THR A 323 -7.69 14.55 1.30
N ASP A 324 -8.45 14.27 0.23
CA ASP A 324 -8.67 15.18 -0.89
C ASP A 324 -10.18 15.40 -1.10
N ASP A 325 -10.52 16.32 -2.00
CA ASP A 325 -11.92 16.67 -2.29
C ASP A 325 -12.73 15.48 -2.80
N THR A 326 -12.09 14.54 -3.51
CA THR A 326 -12.74 13.32 -4.00
C THR A 326 -13.15 12.40 -2.86
N LEU A 327 -12.23 12.11 -1.94
CA LEU A 327 -12.49 11.26 -0.76
C LEU A 327 -13.53 11.90 0.15
N LEU A 328 -13.37 13.19 0.48
CA LEU A 328 -14.32 13.90 1.32
C LEU A 328 -15.70 14.04 0.64
N GLY A 329 -15.73 14.22 -0.68
CA GLY A 329 -16.95 14.25 -1.48
C GLY A 329 -17.73 12.93 -1.41
N PHE A 330 -17.05 11.81 -1.64
CA PHE A 330 -17.64 10.47 -1.53
C PHE A 330 -18.24 10.23 -0.15
N VAL A 331 -17.48 10.51 0.91
CA VAL A 331 -17.94 10.30 2.30
C VAL A 331 -19.14 11.20 2.62
N ARG A 332 -19.12 12.47 2.19
CA ARG A 332 -20.22 13.40 2.40
C ARG A 332 -21.51 12.92 1.73
N GLU A 333 -21.42 12.44 0.49
CA GLU A 333 -22.56 11.90 -0.25
C GLU A 333 -23.09 10.61 0.41
N ALA A 334 -22.20 9.71 0.83
CA ALA A 334 -22.57 8.48 1.52
C ALA A 334 -23.21 8.76 2.89
N MET A 335 -22.71 9.74 3.65
CA MET A 335 -23.29 10.17 4.92
C MET A 335 -24.71 10.75 4.74
N ALA A 336 -24.99 11.43 3.62
CA ALA A 336 -26.33 11.96 3.34
C ALA A 336 -27.38 10.84 3.20
N GLN A 337 -26.96 9.63 2.80
CA GLN A 337 -27.82 8.45 2.69
C GLN A 337 -28.09 7.75 4.03
N LEU A 338 -27.34 8.10 5.08
CA LEU A 338 -27.57 7.58 6.44
C LEU A 338 -28.62 8.40 7.20
N ALA A 339 -28.89 9.64 6.77
CA ALA A 339 -29.97 10.43 7.33
C ALA A 339 -31.33 9.81 6.92
N PRO A 340 -32.30 9.66 7.85
CA PRO A 340 -33.62 9.15 7.48
C PRO A 340 -34.22 10.04 6.39
N ALA A 341 -34.77 9.40 5.34
CA ALA A 341 -35.52 10.10 4.30
C ALA A 341 -36.61 10.94 4.97
N ARG A 342 -36.56 12.27 4.75
CA ARG A 342 -37.49 13.23 5.33
C ARG A 342 -38.91 13.04 4.81
#